data_AF-A0A1T4U8I3-F1
#
_entry.id   AF-A0A1T4U8I3-F1
#
_cell.length_a   1.000
_cell.length_b   1.000
_cell.length_c   1.000
_cell.angle_alpha   90.00
_cell.angle_beta   90.00
_cell.angle_gamma   90.00
#
_symmetry.space_group_name_H-M   'P 1'
#
loop_
_entity.id
_entity.type
_entity.pdbx_description
1 polymer ?
#
loop_
_entity_poly.entity_id
_entity_poly.type
_entity_poly.pdbx_seq_one_letter_code
_entity_poly.pdbx_strand_id
1 'polypeptide(L)'
;MTFVEGALFQFVNPKAWAMAVSAVGTFTLSGGDYWWSAAVIVLTFMAVGLPLTSLWAAFGVWVGKVISTEKSWLVFNRTMGVLTAGCLVFIWF
;
A
#
# COMPACT_ATOMS: atom_id res chain seq x y z
N MET A 1 11.21 9.49 14.27
CA MET A 1 9.77 9.26 14.03
C MET A 1 9.23 8.46 15.20
N THR A 2 8.25 9.01 15.91
CA THR A 2 7.45 8.27 16.89
C THR A 2 6.35 7.47 16.17
N PHE A 3 5.77 6.49 16.84
CA PHE A 3 4.66 5.70 16.29
C PHE A 3 3.48 6.59 15.84
N VAL A 4 3.16 7.61 16.64
CA VAL A 4 2.05 8.54 16.37
C VAL A 4 2.34 9.39 15.13
N GLU A 5 3.57 9.89 14.99
CA GLU A 5 3.99 10.62 13.78
C GLU A 5 3.87 9.74 12.53
N GLY A 6 4.29 8.47 12.61
CA GLY A 6 4.17 7.51 11.51
C GLY A 6 2.72 7.16 11.16
N ALA A 7 1.84 7.07 12.16
CA ALA A 7 0.41 6.85 11.97
C ALA A 7 -0.27 8.05 11.30
N LEU A 8 0.02 9.27 11.78
CA LEU A 8 -0.51 10.51 11.18
C LEU A 8 0.02 10.73 9.76
N PHE A 9 1.24 10.29 9.45
CA PHE A 9 1.79 10.36 8.10
C PHE A 9 0.96 9.56 7.08
N GLN A 10 0.28 8.49 7.50
CA GLN A 10 -0.63 7.74 6.60
C GLN A 10 -1.79 8.61 6.11
N PHE A 11 -2.24 9.58 6.90
CA PHE A 11 -3.34 10.46 6.52
C PHE A 11 -2.94 11.48 5.44
N VAL A 12 -1.66 11.80 5.32
CA VAL A 12 -1.14 12.69 4.26
C VAL A 12 -0.86 11.91 2.97
N ASN A 13 -0.89 10.58 3.02
CA ASN A 13 -0.56 9.72 1.88
C ASN A 13 -1.66 9.76 0.79
N PRO A 14 -1.43 10.38 -0.39
CA PRO A 14 -2.44 10.46 -1.44
C PRO A 14 -2.83 9.08 -1.99
N LYS A 15 -1.94 8.08 -1.89
CA LYS A 15 -2.25 6.69 -2.26
C LYS A 15 -3.35 6.10 -1.38
N ALA A 16 -3.34 6.41 -0.08
CA ALA A 16 -4.36 5.91 0.85
C ALA A 16 -5.74 6.49 0.50
N TRP A 17 -5.81 7.79 0.22
CA TRP A 17 -7.03 8.45 -0.23
C TRP A 17 -7.55 7.89 -1.55
N ALA A 18 -6.68 7.72 -2.55
CA ALA A 18 -7.07 7.16 -3.84
C ALA A 18 -7.65 5.75 -3.70
N MET A 19 -7.06 4.90 -2.85
CA MET A 19 -7.60 3.57 -2.55
C MET A 19 -8.94 3.62 -1.83
N ALA A 20 -9.09 4.50 -0.83
CA ALA A 20 -10.34 4.64 -0.08
C ALA A 20 -11.49 5.10 -0.98
N VAL A 21 -11.27 6.14 -1.81
CA VAL A 21 -12.26 6.63 -2.78
C VAL A 21 -12.63 5.54 -3.78
N SER A 22 -11.64 4.81 -4.30
CA SER A 22 -11.89 3.72 -5.26
C SER A 22 -12.68 2.58 -4.62
N ALA A 23 -12.33 2.18 -3.39
CA ALA A 23 -13.01 1.11 -2.67
C ALA A 23 -14.46 1.50 -2.34
N VAL A 24 -14.68 2.70 -1.83
CA VAL A 24 -16.03 3.20 -1.54
C VAL A 24 -16.86 3.30 -2.82
N GLY A 25 -16.29 3.87 -3.89
CA GLY A 25 -16.98 4.04 -5.17
C GLY A 25 -17.30 2.73 -5.87
N THR A 26 -16.53 1.66 -5.63
CA THR A 26 -16.71 0.36 -6.29
C THR A 26 -17.56 -0.61 -5.47
N PHE A 27 -17.45 -0.58 -4.14
CA PHE A 27 -17.97 -1.64 -3.28
C PHE A 27 -19.05 -1.22 -2.27
N THR A 28 -19.37 0.07 -2.13
CA THR A 28 -20.48 0.46 -1.24
C THR A 28 -21.84 0.18 -1.88
N LEU A 29 -22.79 -0.23 -1.05
CA LEU A 29 -24.19 -0.42 -1.41
C LEU A 29 -24.91 0.93 -1.39
N SER A 30 -25.95 1.07 -2.23
CA SER A 30 -26.81 2.26 -2.22
C SER A 30 -27.99 2.08 -1.25
N GLY A 31 -28.54 3.18 -0.75
CA GLY A 31 -29.73 3.15 0.11
C GLY A 31 -29.42 2.85 1.57
N GLY A 32 -30.29 2.08 2.25
CA GLY A 32 -30.22 1.83 3.69
C GLY A 32 -28.94 1.11 4.15
N ASP A 33 -28.34 0.30 3.28
CA ASP A 33 -27.18 -0.54 3.61
C ASP A 33 -25.82 0.15 3.35
N TYR A 34 -25.83 1.42 2.92
CA TYR A 34 -24.60 2.16 2.62
C TYR A 34 -23.61 2.15 3.79
N TRP A 35 -24.06 2.57 4.97
CA TRP A 35 -23.21 2.67 6.16
C TRP A 35 -22.69 1.31 6.63
N TRP A 36 -23.50 0.26 6.47
CA TRP A 36 -23.09 -1.10 6.77
C TRP A 36 -21.97 -1.56 5.84
N SER A 37 -22.16 -1.42 4.52
CA SER A 37 -21.14 -1.80 3.53
C SER A 37 -19.85 -1.00 3.70
N ALA A 38 -19.94 0.30 4.00
CA ALA A 38 -18.78 1.14 4.28
C ALA A 38 -18.00 0.67 5.52
N ALA A 39 -18.70 0.31 6.61
CA ALA A 39 -18.06 -0.21 7.81
C ALA A 39 -17.34 -1.54 7.55
N VAL A 40 -17.95 -2.43 6.76
CA VAL A 40 -17.31 -3.70 6.35
C VAL A 40 -16.03 -3.43 5.56
N ILE A 41 -16.07 -2.52 4.58
CA ILE A 41 -14.89 -2.15 3.79
C ILE A 41 -13.77 -1.63 4.68
N VAL A 42 -14.07 -0.72 5.61
CA VAL A 42 -13.08 -0.17 6.55
C VAL A 42 -12.45 -1.28 7.39
N LEU A 43 -13.26 -2.17 7.96
CA LEU A 43 -12.78 -3.29 8.77
C LEU A 43 -11.89 -4.24 7.96
N THR A 44 -12.27 -4.56 6.72
CA THR A 44 -11.45 -5.38 5.82
C THR A 44 -10.11 -4.71 5.50
N PHE A 45 -10.12 -3.41 5.19
CA PHE A 45 -8.89 -2.65 4.93
C PHE A 45 -7.98 -2.60 6.14
N MET A 46 -8.51 -2.45 7.35
CA MET A 46 -7.70 -2.51 8.58
C MET A 46 -7.17 -3.92 8.84
N ALA A 47 -8.02 -4.94 8.78
CA ALA A 47 -7.66 -6.32 9.08
C ALA A 47 -6.65 -6.91 8.10
N VAL A 48 -6.71 -6.52 6.82
CA VAL A 48 -5.84 -7.04 5.76
C VAL A 48 -4.71 -6.08 5.43
N GLY A 49 -5.01 -4.78 5.31
CA GLY A 49 -4.04 -3.77 4.90
C GLY A 49 -2.95 -3.51 5.93
N LEU A 50 -3.26 -3.49 7.23
CA LEU A 50 -2.27 -3.28 8.28
C LEU A 50 -1.23 -4.42 8.35
N PRO A 51 -1.60 -5.72 8.41
CA PRO A 51 -0.59 -6.78 8.44
C PRO A 51 0.20 -6.86 7.14
N LEU A 52 -0.43 -6.67 5.97
CA LEU A 52 0.30 -6.69 4.70
C LEU A 52 1.31 -5.54 4.59
N THR A 53 0.91 -4.32 4.98
CA THR A 53 1.80 -3.15 4.95
C THR A 53 2.93 -3.31 5.96
N SER A 54 2.64 -3.86 7.15
CA SER A 54 3.65 -4.14 8.18
C SER A 54 4.65 -5.20 7.72
N LEU A 55 4.17 -6.27 7.05
CA LEU A 55 5.02 -7.31 6.49
C LEU A 55 5.92 -6.75 5.38
N TRP A 56 5.37 -5.89 4.52
CA TRP A 56 6.13 -5.21 3.48
C TRP A 56 7.20 -4.27 4.05
N ALA A 57 6.86 -3.50 5.08
CA ALA A 57 7.82 -2.65 5.79
C ALA A 57 8.93 -3.47 6.45
N ALA A 58 8.57 -4.59 7.09
CA ALA A 58 9.54 -5.52 7.68
C ALA A 58 10.48 -6.13 6.63
N PHE A 59 9.95 -6.48 5.46
CA PHE A 59 10.76 -6.93 4.32
C PHE A 59 11.75 -5.85 3.87
N GLY A 60 11.30 -4.60 3.73
CA GLY A 60 12.18 -3.48 3.38
C GLY A 60 13.32 -3.27 4.40
N VAL A 61 13.02 -3.38 5.70
CA VAL A 61 14.03 -3.34 6.77
C VAL A 61 15.03 -4.49 6.64
N TRP A 62 14.55 -5.70 6.34
CA TRP A 62 15.41 -6.87 6.15
C TRP A 62 16.32 -6.72 4.93
N VAL A 63 15.78 -6.27 3.78
CA VAL A 63 16.56 -5.97 2.58
C VAL A 63 17.66 -4.95 2.87
N GLY A 64 17.35 -3.90 3.63
CA GLY A 64 18.35 -2.90 4.01
C GLY A 64 19.47 -3.41 4.90
N LYS A 65 19.26 -4.53 5.61
CA LYS A 65 20.32 -5.22 6.38
C LYS A 65 21.17 -6.12 5.50
N VAL A 66 20.58 -6.74 4.47
CA VAL A 66 21.27 -7.66 3.56
C VAL A 66 22.08 -6.89 2.50
N ILE A 67 21.56 -5.77 2.02
CA ILE A 67 22.19 -4.94 0.99
C ILE A 67 23.08 -3.88 1.67
N SER A 68 24.39 -4.14 1.65
CA SER A 68 25.39 -3.29 2.32
C SER A 68 26.20 -2.40 1.38
N THR A 69 26.15 -2.61 0.06
CA THR A 69 26.94 -1.84 -0.91
C THR A 69 26.08 -0.95 -1.79
N GLU A 70 26.64 0.21 -2.18
CA GLU A 70 25.98 1.16 -3.08
C GLU A 70 25.62 0.53 -4.44
N LYS A 71 26.51 -0.31 -4.98
CA LYS A 71 26.25 -1.03 -6.24
C LYS A 71 25.04 -1.95 -6.12
N SER A 72 24.93 -2.69 -5.02
CA SER A 72 23.80 -3.60 -4.80
C SER A 72 22.47 -2.83 -4.63
N TRP A 73 22.49 -1.66 -3.99
CA TRP A 73 21.31 -0.77 -3.92
C TRP A 73 20.88 -0.24 -5.29
N LEU A 74 21.84 0.17 -6.13
CA LEU A 74 21.55 0.61 -7.50
C LEU A 74 20.92 -0.51 -8.33
N VAL A 75 21.46 -1.73 -8.24
CA VAL A 75 20.90 -2.89 -8.95
C VAL A 75 19.50 -3.20 -8.43
N PHE A 76 19.29 -3.25 -7.11
CA PHE A 76 17.98 -3.50 -6.51
C PHE A 76 16.92 -2.47 -6.97
N ASN A 77 17.25 -1.18 -6.88
CA ASN A 77 16.33 -0.11 -7.28
C ASN A 77 16.03 -0.13 -8.78
N ARG A 78 17.03 -0.42 -9.63
CA ARG A 78 16.81 -0.58 -11.08
C ARG A 78 15.89 -1.77 -11.37
N THR A 79 16.13 -2.91 -10.73
CA THR A 79 15.28 -4.10 -10.90
C THR A 79 13.84 -3.82 -10.48
N MET A 80 13.63 -3.22 -9.30
CA MET A 80 12.30 -2.83 -8.83
C MET A 80 11.60 -1.86 -9.79
N GLY A 81 12.32 -0.86 -10.31
CA GLY A 81 11.81 0.10 -11.28
C GLY A 81 11.41 -0.55 -12.61
N VAL A 82 12.27 -1.42 -13.15
CA VAL A 82 11.99 -2.17 -14.40
C VAL A 82 10.79 -3.09 -14.23
N LEU A 83 10.69 -3.82 -13.12
CA LEU A 83 9.53 -4.67 -12.84
C LEU A 83 8.24 -3.84 -12.74
N THR A 84 8.29 -2.68 -12.07
CA THR A 84 7.14 -1.78 -11.95
C THR A 84 6.71 -1.22 -13.30
N ALA A 85 7.67 -0.80 -14.14
CA ALA A 85 7.38 -0.35 -15.51
C ALA A 85 6.85 -1.49 -16.38
N GLY A 86 7.37 -2.71 -16.19
CA GLY A 86 6.88 -3.92 -16.86
C GLY A 86 5.41 -4.21 -16.57
N CYS A 87 4.91 -3.88 -15.38
CA CYS A 87 3.48 -4.01 -15.08
C CYS A 87 2.58 -3.20 -16.01
N LEU A 88 3.07 -2.08 -16.59
CA LEU A 88 2.31 -1.30 -17.57
C LEU A 88 2.02 -2.10 -18.84
N VAL A 89 2.90 -3.04 -19.20
CA VAL A 89 2.69 -3.89 -20.38
C VAL A 89 1.42 -4.73 -20.23
N PHE A 90 1.13 -5.23 -19.03
CA PHE A 90 -0.10 -6.00 -18.75
C PHE A 90 -1.38 -5.16 -18.77
N ILE A 91 -1.30 -3.83 -18.77
CA ILE A 91 -2.50 -2.98 -18.89
C ILE A 91 -2.93 -2.85 -20.35
N TRP A 92 -1.99 -2.98 -21.29
CA TRP A 92 -2.23 -2.80 -22.73
C TRP A 92 -2.50 -4.11 -23.48
N PHE A 93 -2.34 -5.25 -22.81
CA PHE A 93 -2.73 -6.57 -23.27
C PHE A 93 -3.96 -7.04 -22.51
#